data_AF-A0A924S9I9-F1
#
_entry.id   AF-A0A924S9I9-F1
#
_cell.length_a   1.000
_cell.length_b   1.000
_cell.length_c   1.000
_cell.angle_alpha   90.00
_cell.angle_beta   90.00
_cell.angle_gamma   90.00
#
_symmetry.space_group_name_H-M   'P 1'
#
loop_
_entity.id
_entity.type
_entity.pdbx_description
1 polymer ?
#
loop_
_entity_poly.entity_id
_entity_poly.type
_entity_poly.pdbx_seq_one_letter_code
_entity_poly.pdbx_strand_id
1 'polypeptide(L)' 'LLLSQETGLPIHVDEDPLTCVVRGTGRILDDEEKYWSVLST' A
#
# COMPACT_ATOMS: atom_id res chain seq x y z
N LEU A 1 -14.45 13.20 -1.72
CA LEU A 1 -15.36 13.60 -0.63
C LEU A 1 -16.43 12.54 -0.33
N LEU A 2 -17.07 11.92 -1.33
CA LEU A 2 -18.10 10.89 -1.12
C LEU A 2 -17.70 9.81 -0.09
N LEU A 3 -16.54 9.17 -0.27
CA LEU A 3 -16.05 8.16 0.68
C LEU A 3 -15.94 8.70 2.11
N SER A 4 -15.48 9.94 2.28
CA SER A 4 -15.37 10.56 3.61
C SER A 4 -16.74 10.88 4.21
N GLN A 5 -17.71 11.29 3.38
CA GLN A 5 -19.07 11.59 3.81
C GLN A 5 -19.84 10.33 4.22
N GLU A 6 -19.73 9.26 3.43
CA GLU A 6 -20.44 8.00 3.70
C GLU A 6 -19.84 7.24 4.89
N THR A 7 -18.52 7.31 5.08
CA THR A 7 -17.84 6.57 6.15
C THR A 7 -17.67 7.38 7.44
N GLY A 8 -17.72 8.70 7.36
CA GLY A 8 -17.36 9.60 8.47
C GLY A 8 -15.87 9.55 8.84
N LEU A 9 -15.02 8.92 8.02
CA LEU A 9 -13.59 8.75 8.28
C LEU A 9 -12.72 9.71 7.43
N PRO A 10 -11.52 10.06 7.91
CA PRO A 10 -10.52 10.74 7.10
C PRO A 10 -10.09 9.87 5.91
N ILE A 11 -9.99 10.49 4.73
CA ILE A 11 -9.54 9.83 3.51
C ILE A 11 -8.25 10.50 3.05
N HIS A 12 -7.21 9.69 2.83
CA HIS A 12 -5.92 10.12 2.32
C HIS A 12 -5.66 9.47 0.96
N VAL A 13 -5.22 10.27 0.00
CA VAL A 13 -4.76 9.80 -1.31
C VAL A 13 -3.25 9.93 -1.31
N ASP A 14 -2.54 8.84 -1.62
CA ASP A 14 -1.09 8.84 -1.75
C ASP A 14 -0.64 9.85 -2.82
N GLU A 15 0.55 10.40 -2.66
CA GLU A 15 1.11 11.40 -3.59
C GLU A 15 1.40 10.81 -4.99
N ASP A 16 1.68 9.50 -5.08
CA ASP A 16 1.86 8.76 -6.33
C ASP A 16 1.05 7.45 -6.33
N PRO A 17 -0.29 7.54 -6.48
CA PRO A 17 -1.19 6.42 -6.29
C PRO A 17 -1.16 5.44 -7.47
N LEU A 18 -0.71 5.87 -8.65
CA LEU A 18 -0.71 5.02 -9.84
C LEU A 18 0.45 4.02 -9.83
N THR A 19 1.53 4.31 -9.12
CA THR A 19 2.70 3.42 -9.03
C THR A 19 2.83 2.74 -7.65
N CYS A 20 1.94 3.02 -6.70
CA CYS A 20 2.10 2.59 -5.31
C CYS A 20 2.28 1.07 -5.16
N VAL A 21 1.65 0.28 -6.03
CA VAL A 21 1.78 -1.18 -6.07
C VAL A 21 3.20 -1.59 -6.47
N VAL A 22 3.68 -1.13 -7.64
CA VAL A 22 5.02 -1.53 -8.13
C VAL A 22 6.14 -0.99 -7.24
N ARG A 23 5.96 0.18 -6.61
CA ARG A 23 6.88 0.69 -5.58
C ARG A 23 6.91 -0.21 -4.35
N GLY A 24 5.74 -0.66 -3.88
CA GLY A 24 5.64 -1.62 -2.78
C GLY A 24 6.29 -2.96 -3.11
N THR A 25 6.06 -3.47 -4.32
CA THR A 25 6.71 -4.69 -4.82
C THR A 25 8.23 -4.55 -4.82
N GLY A 26 8.78 -3.46 -5.38
CA GLY A 26 10.23 -3.21 -5.37
C GLY A 26 10.83 -3.24 -3.97
N ARG A 27 10.18 -2.57 -3.00
CA ARG A 27 10.63 -2.56 -1.60
C ARG A 27 10.66 -3.95 -0.95
N ILE A 28 9.74 -4.84 -1.33
CA ILE A 28 9.73 -6.21 -0.81
C ILE A 28 10.86 -7.03 -1.44
N LEU A 29 11.09 -6.89 -2.74
CA LEU A 29 12.19 -7.56 -3.44
C LEU A 29 13.57 -7.09 -2.95
N ASP A 30 13.69 -5.83 -2.51
CA ASP A 30 14.93 -5.30 -1.92
C ASP A 30 15.23 -5.87 -0.52
N ASP A 31 14.23 -6.42 0.19
CA ASP A 31 14.35 -6.91 1.58
C ASP A 31 13.44 -8.13 1.82
N GLU A 32 13.63 -9.19 1.02
CA GLU A 32 12.75 -10.36 1.02
C GLU A 32 12.70 -11.08 2.38
N GLU A 33 13.83 -11.18 3.07
CA GLU A 33 13.92 -11.85 4.39
C GLU A 33 13.00 -11.20 5.42
N LYS A 34 12.92 -9.87 5.44
CA LYS A 34 12.03 -9.13 6.33
C LYS A 34 10.56 -9.43 6.09
N TYR A 35 10.18 -9.67 4.84
CA TYR A 35 8.79 -9.90 4.43
C TYR A 35 8.46 -11.38 4.23
N TRP A 36 9.35 -12.29 4.64
CA TRP A 36 9.21 -13.73 4.43
C TRP A 36 7.87 -14.29 4.93
N SER A 37 7.37 -13.81 6.08
CA SER A 37 6.09 -14.25 6.64
C SER A 37 4.87 -13.97 5.74
N VAL A 38 5.00 -13.02 4.82
CA VAL A 38 3.97 -12.68 3.83
C VAL A 38 4.20 -13.42 2.51
N LEU A 39 5.46 -13.78 2.20
CA LEU A 39 5.86 -14.43 0.95
C LEU A 39 5.77 -15.96 1.00
N SER A 40 5.91 -16.58 2.18
CA SER A 40 5.82 -18.02 2.36
C SER A 40 4.37 -18.46 2.61
N THR A 41 3.94 -19.54 1.93
CA THR A 41 2.63 -20.21 2.13
C THR A 41 2.75 -21.39 3.09
#